data_AF-A0A1F9YS15-F1
#
_entry.id   AF-A0A1F9YS15-F1
#
_cell.length_a   1.000
_cell.length_b   1.000
_cell.length_c   1.000
_cell.angle_alpha   90.00
_cell.angle_beta   90.00
_cell.angle_gamma   90.00
#
_symmetry.space_group_name_H-M   'P 1'
#
loop_
_entity.id
_entity.type
_entity.pdbx_description
1 polymer ?
#
loop_
_entity_poly.entity_id
_entity_poly.type
_entity_poly.pdbx_seq_one_letter_code
_entity_poly.pdbx_strand_id
1 'polypeptide(L)'
;MKCPRCRKSLMDEEMKIDSRPSIRIVAKSGGKKGELHLSSVYGSYRLRQDFDMKKGALARFFCPHCELELEGSRRCEKCDAPMVPLALQEGGLVQICSRRGCKKHVIEFEDPEAELRAFYSAYSTFYKG
;
A
#
# COMPACT_ATOMS: atom_id res chain seq x y z
N MET A 1 -1.88 1.89 7.73
CA MET A 1 -2.49 1.93 6.38
C MET A 1 -3.98 1.70 6.48
N LYS A 2 -4.79 2.42 5.68
CA LYS A 2 -6.25 2.33 5.66
C LYS A 2 -6.75 2.09 4.24
N CYS A 3 -7.93 1.50 4.12
CA CYS A 3 -8.65 1.42 2.85
C CYS A 3 -9.08 2.83 2.41
N PRO A 4 -8.79 3.27 1.17
CA PRO A 4 -9.25 4.56 0.66
C PRO A 4 -10.78 4.64 0.52
N ARG A 5 -11.48 3.51 0.45
CA ARG A 5 -12.95 3.44 0.29
C ARG A 5 -13.69 3.47 1.63
N CYS A 6 -13.37 2.55 2.54
CA CYS A 6 -14.11 2.38 3.80
C CYS A 6 -13.36 2.87 5.04
N ARG A 7 -12.13 3.39 4.89
CA ARG A 7 -11.27 3.95 5.95
C ARG A 7 -10.87 3.00 7.08
N LYS A 8 -11.34 1.75 7.09
CA LYS A 8 -10.88 0.70 8.00
C LYS A 8 -9.39 0.41 7.82
N SER A 9 -8.73 0.07 8.91
CA SER A 9 -7.31 -0.29 8.91
C SER A 9 -7.08 -1.54 8.04
N LEU A 10 -6.06 -1.49 7.20
CA LEU A 10 -5.55 -2.66 6.47
C LEU A 10 -4.36 -3.29 7.20
N MET A 11 -4.00 -2.79 8.39
CA MET A 11 -2.90 -3.35 9.17
C MET A 11 -3.33 -4.64 9.86
N ASP A 12 -2.42 -5.60 9.89
CA ASP A 12 -2.54 -6.86 10.60
C ASP A 12 -1.42 -6.98 11.64
N GLU A 13 -1.81 -6.98 12.92
CA GLU A 13 -0.91 -7.00 14.07
C GLU A 13 -0.34 -8.41 14.36
N GLU A 14 -1.03 -9.45 13.90
CA GLU A 14 -0.66 -10.85 14.14
C GLU A 14 0.40 -11.30 13.12
N MET A 15 0.16 -11.00 11.85
CA MET A 15 1.10 -11.33 10.77
C MET A 15 2.14 -10.22 10.61
N LYS A 16 3.34 -10.46 11.14
CA LYS A 16 4.45 -9.52 11.02
C LYS A 16 5.33 -9.79 9.80
N ILE A 17 5.66 -8.72 9.08
CA ILE A 17 6.69 -8.69 8.04
C ILE A 17 7.65 -7.57 8.44
N ASP A 18 8.95 -7.83 8.40
CA ASP A 18 9.99 -6.86 8.79
C ASP A 18 9.91 -6.49 10.28
N SER A 19 9.49 -7.46 11.10
CA SER A 19 9.23 -7.29 12.53
C SER A 19 8.16 -6.23 12.85
N ARG A 20 7.35 -5.84 11.86
CA ARG A 20 6.26 -4.87 11.98
C ARG A 20 4.93 -5.46 11.50
N PRO A 21 3.79 -4.93 11.98
CA PRO A 21 2.47 -5.29 11.47
C PRO A 21 2.43 -5.17 9.95
N SER A 22 1.90 -6.17 9.27
CA SER A 22 1.82 -6.20 7.80
C SER A 22 0.58 -5.47 7.30
N ILE A 23 0.53 -5.19 5.99
CA ILE A 23 -0.67 -4.71 5.32
C ILE A 23 -1.38 -5.91 4.70
N ARG A 24 -2.58 -6.23 5.18
CA ARG A 24 -3.42 -7.32 4.70
C ARG A 24 -4.41 -6.84 3.64
N ILE A 25 -4.36 -7.45 2.46
CA ILE A 25 -5.27 -7.20 1.34
C ILE A 25 -5.61 -8.52 0.64
N VAL A 26 -6.70 -8.52 -0.12
CA VAL A 26 -7.07 -9.67 -0.95
C VAL A 26 -6.58 -9.42 -2.37
N ALA A 27 -5.92 -10.38 -2.98
CA ALA A 27 -5.43 -10.28 -4.35
C ALA A 27 -6.06 -11.35 -5.25
N LYS A 28 -6.37 -10.97 -6.50
CA LYS A 28 -6.86 -11.87 -7.55
C LYS A 28 -5.96 -11.79 -8.78
N SER A 29 -5.44 -12.93 -9.22
CA SER A 29 -4.60 -13.03 -10.42
C SER A 29 -4.74 -14.41 -11.08
N GLY A 30 -4.85 -14.46 -12.40
CA GLY A 30 -4.91 -15.73 -13.15
C GLY A 30 -6.01 -16.69 -12.69
N GLY A 31 -7.18 -16.16 -12.31
CA GLY A 31 -8.31 -16.95 -11.79
C GLY A 31 -8.20 -17.36 -10.31
N LYS A 32 -7.04 -17.19 -9.67
CA LYS A 32 -6.85 -17.45 -8.24
C LYS A 32 -7.15 -16.20 -7.42
N LYS A 33 -7.70 -16.40 -6.22
CA LYS A 33 -7.97 -15.36 -5.21
C LYS A 33 -7.38 -15.83 -3.89
N GLY A 34 -6.73 -14.94 -3.14
CA GLY A 34 -6.21 -15.24 -1.82
C GLY A 34 -5.79 -13.99 -1.06
N GLU A 35 -5.45 -14.17 0.21
CA GLU A 35 -4.89 -13.11 1.04
C GLU A 35 -3.42 -12.86 0.69
N LEU A 36 -3.02 -11.60 0.82
CA LEU A 36 -1.67 -11.11 0.60
C LEU A 36 -1.32 -10.16 1.74
N HIS A 37 -0.20 -10.45 2.38
CA HIS A 37 0.40 -9.59 3.39
C HIS A 37 1.63 -8.91 2.80
N LEU A 38 1.63 -7.58 2.80
CA LEU A 38 2.75 -6.76 2.36
C LEU A 38 3.49 -6.19 3.57
N SER A 39 4.79 -5.94 3.42
CA SER A 39 5.49 -5.11 4.40
C SER A 39 4.86 -3.71 4.51
N SER A 40 4.77 -3.21 5.73
CA SER A 40 4.39 -1.81 6.01
C SER A 40 5.57 -0.85 5.95
N VAL A 41 6.81 -1.35 5.79
CA VAL A 41 8.01 -0.54 5.64
C VAL A 41 8.12 -0.05 4.20
N TYR A 42 8.11 1.27 4.01
CA TYR A 42 8.31 1.88 2.70
C TYR A 42 9.65 1.45 2.09
N GLY A 43 9.65 1.04 0.82
CA GLY A 43 10.82 0.48 0.15
C GLY A 43 11.07 -1.02 0.37
N SER A 44 10.34 -1.67 1.28
CA SER A 44 10.38 -3.13 1.42
C SER A 44 9.45 -3.81 0.41
N TYR A 45 9.96 -4.85 -0.24
CA TYR A 45 9.21 -5.66 -1.21
C TYR A 45 8.89 -7.06 -0.67
N ARG A 46 9.11 -7.28 0.63
CA ARG A 46 8.77 -8.53 1.28
C ARG A 46 7.26 -8.65 1.39
N LEU A 47 6.77 -9.84 1.10
CA LEU A 47 5.36 -10.19 1.13
C LEU A 47 5.21 -11.65 1.51
N ARG A 48 4.01 -12.00 1.99
CA ARG A 48 3.55 -13.37 2.17
C ARG A 48 2.23 -13.53 1.42
N GLN A 49 2.08 -14.62 0.69
CA GLN A 49 0.89 -14.92 -0.10
C GLN A 49 0.58 -16.41 0.01
N ASP A 50 -0.70 -16.74 0.05
CA ASP A 50 -1.17 -18.14 0.14
C ASP A 50 -1.47 -18.75 -1.23
N PHE A 51 -1.17 -18.02 -2.30
CA PHE A 51 -1.36 -18.47 -3.67
C PHE A 51 -0.17 -18.08 -4.54
N ASP A 52 0.09 -18.88 -5.57
CA ASP A 52 1.14 -18.58 -6.53
C ASP A 52 0.67 -17.55 -7.57
N MET A 53 1.51 -16.52 -7.77
CA MET A 53 1.30 -15.45 -8.72
C MET A 53 2.51 -15.35 -9.62
N LYS A 54 2.31 -15.67 -10.92
CA LYS A 54 3.36 -15.66 -11.92
C LYS A 54 4.02 -14.28 -12.01
N LYS A 55 5.34 -14.26 -12.14
CA LYS A 55 6.09 -13.02 -12.39
C LYS A 55 5.56 -12.33 -13.65
N GLY A 56 5.38 -11.02 -13.58
CA GLY A 56 4.81 -10.21 -14.67
C GLY A 56 3.28 -10.20 -14.75
N ALA A 57 2.58 -11.07 -14.02
CA ALA A 57 1.12 -11.06 -13.98
C ALA A 57 0.59 -9.78 -13.33
N LEU A 58 -0.56 -9.32 -13.83
CA LEU A 58 -1.35 -8.28 -13.20
C LEU A 58 -2.22 -8.90 -12.10
N ALA A 59 -2.34 -8.20 -10.98
CA ALA A 59 -3.24 -8.55 -9.89
C ALA A 59 -4.23 -7.42 -9.64
N ARG A 60 -5.47 -7.80 -9.31
CA ARG A 60 -6.48 -6.90 -8.78
C ARG A 60 -6.48 -7.04 -7.26
N PHE A 61 -6.60 -5.92 -6.56
CA PHE A 61 -6.50 -5.88 -5.10
C PHE A 61 -7.78 -5.37 -4.49
N PHE A 62 -8.20 -5.97 -3.39
CA PHE A 62 -9.49 -5.71 -2.75
C PHE A 62 -9.29 -5.50 -1.26
N CYS A 63 -10.12 -4.64 -0.68
CA CYS A 63 -10.18 -4.45 0.76
C CYS A 63 -10.80 -5.69 1.42
N PRO A 64 -10.18 -6.30 2.45
CA PRO A 64 -10.77 -7.45 3.16
C PRO A 64 -12.02 -7.08 3.96
N HIS A 65 -12.28 -5.78 4.19
CA HIS A 65 -13.40 -5.33 5.02
C HIS A 65 -14.64 -4.90 4.25
N CYS A 66 -14.47 -4.33 3.06
CA CYS A 66 -15.59 -3.84 2.24
C CYS A 66 -15.65 -4.47 0.86
N GLU A 67 -14.70 -5.35 0.54
CA GLU A 67 -14.62 -6.14 -0.70
C GLU A 67 -14.51 -5.35 -2.01
N LEU A 68 -14.63 -4.02 -1.95
CA LEU A 68 -14.39 -3.12 -3.06
C LEU A 68 -12.93 -3.19 -3.53
N GLU A 69 -12.77 -3.07 -4.85
CA GLU A 69 -11.46 -3.00 -5.47
C GLU A 69 -10.73 -1.71 -5.10
N LEU A 70 -9.44 -1.87 -4.82
CA LEU A 70 -8.48 -0.82 -4.56
C LEU A 70 -7.81 -0.40 -5.88
N GLU A 71 -8.62 -0.03 -6.87
CA GLU A 71 -8.14 0.45 -8.17
C GLU A 71 -7.87 1.95 -8.09
N GLY A 72 -6.69 2.38 -8.57
CA GLY A 72 -6.33 3.78 -8.72
C GLY A 72 -6.38 4.23 -10.18
N SER A 73 -6.46 5.55 -10.39
CA SER A 73 -6.43 6.16 -11.72
C SER A 73 -5.02 6.23 -12.34
N ARG A 74 -3.97 6.08 -11.52
CA ARG A 74 -2.58 6.23 -11.97
C ARG A 74 -2.06 4.96 -12.65
N ARG A 75 -1.23 5.16 -13.67
CA ARG A 75 -0.47 4.12 -14.35
C ARG A 75 0.98 4.12 -13.86
N CYS A 76 1.58 2.94 -13.79
CA CYS A 76 2.97 2.79 -13.39
C CYS A 76 3.91 3.28 -14.49
N GLU A 77 4.68 4.34 -14.21
CA GLU A 77 5.66 4.91 -15.16
C GLU A 77 6.72 3.91 -15.66
N LYS A 78 6.92 2.79 -14.95
CA LYS A 78 7.89 1.76 -15.34
C LYS A 78 7.32 0.67 -16.26
N CYS A 79 6.04 0.33 -16.15
CA CYS A 79 5.49 -0.85 -16.83
C CYS A 79 4.02 -0.74 -17.25
N ASP A 80 3.46 0.47 -17.17
CA ASP A 80 2.09 0.86 -17.50
C ASP A 80 0.98 0.06 -16.79
N ALA A 81 1.32 -0.72 -15.76
CA ALA A 81 0.32 -1.41 -14.96
C ALA A 81 -0.48 -0.42 -14.09
N PRO A 82 -1.77 -0.69 -13.80
CA PRO A 82 -2.53 0.08 -12.82
C PRO A 82 -1.82 0.16 -11.46
N MET A 83 -1.90 1.31 -10.81
CA MET A 83 -1.41 1.49 -9.44
C MET A 83 -2.55 1.31 -8.44
N VAL A 84 -2.22 0.79 -7.26
CA VAL A 84 -3.16 0.38 -6.21
C VAL A 84 -3.01 1.35 -5.03
N PRO A 85 -3.98 2.24 -4.78
CA PRO A 85 -3.90 3.21 -3.69
C PRO A 85 -4.23 2.58 -2.34
N LEU A 86 -3.42 2.93 -1.34
CA LEU A 86 -3.60 2.65 0.07
C LEU A 86 -3.52 3.99 0.81
N ALA A 87 -4.45 4.27 1.72
CA ALA A 87 -4.43 5.54 2.43
C ALA A 87 -3.50 5.50 3.63
N LEU A 88 -2.71 6.55 3.80
CA LEU A 88 -1.97 6.79 5.03
C LEU A 88 -2.93 7.23 6.14
N GLN A 89 -2.47 7.15 7.39
CA GLN A 89 -3.29 7.54 8.53
C GLN A 89 -3.50 9.06 8.58
N GLU A 90 -2.42 9.81 8.37
CA GLU A 90 -2.35 11.28 8.54
C GLU A 90 -2.56 12.05 7.24
N GLY A 91 -3.12 11.43 6.19
CA GLY A 91 -3.28 12.07 4.88
C GLY A 91 -2.29 11.55 3.83
N GLY A 92 -2.67 11.70 2.56
CA GLY A 92 -1.94 11.13 1.43
C GLY A 92 -2.21 9.65 1.15
N LEU A 93 -1.65 9.20 0.02
CA LEU A 93 -1.78 7.85 -0.52
C LEU A 93 -0.40 7.25 -0.73
N VAL A 94 -0.25 5.97 -0.39
CA VAL A 94 0.80 5.13 -0.97
C VAL A 94 0.18 4.37 -2.12
N GLN A 95 0.78 4.49 -3.31
CA GLN A 95 0.36 3.68 -4.44
C GLN A 95 1.42 2.65 -4.80
N ILE A 96 1.01 1.38 -4.95
CA ILE A 96 1.89 0.27 -5.33
C ILE A 96 1.54 -0.26 -6.71
N CYS A 97 2.54 -0.70 -7.47
CA CYS A 97 2.29 -1.28 -8.79
C CYS A 97 1.58 -2.64 -8.67
N SER A 98 0.50 -2.83 -9.45
CA SER A 98 -0.25 -4.09 -9.48
C SER A 98 0.46 -5.27 -10.15
N ARG A 99 1.60 -5.04 -10.81
CA ARG A 99 2.33 -6.06 -11.55
C ARG A 99 3.31 -6.81 -10.67
N ARG A 100 3.17 -8.14 -10.56
CA ARG A 100 4.12 -8.99 -9.82
C ARG A 100 5.54 -8.82 -10.34
N GLY A 101 6.44 -8.37 -9.48
CA GLY A 101 7.86 -8.17 -9.80
C GLY A 101 8.21 -6.74 -10.22
N CYS A 102 7.23 -5.86 -10.41
CA CYS A 102 7.49 -4.42 -10.47
C CYS A 102 7.67 -3.87 -9.05
N LYS A 103 8.71 -3.06 -8.86
CA LYS A 103 9.06 -2.47 -7.56
C LYS A 103 8.66 -0.99 -7.45
N LYS A 104 7.98 -0.43 -8.46
CA LYS A 104 7.56 0.97 -8.38
C LYS A 104 6.40 1.13 -7.40
N HIS A 105 6.58 2.13 -6.55
CA HIS A 105 5.64 2.60 -5.57
C HIS A 105 5.96 4.08 -5.31
N VAL A 106 4.95 4.83 -4.87
CA VAL A 106 4.98 6.30 -4.77
C VAL A 106 4.15 6.71 -3.57
N ILE A 107 4.53 7.83 -2.93
CA ILE A 107 3.68 8.51 -1.96
C ILE A 107 3.17 9.77 -2.65
N GLU A 108 1.89 10.04 -2.49
CA GLU A 108 1.21 11.20 -3.04
C GLU A 108 0.49 11.93 -1.92
N PHE A 109 0.57 13.26 -1.96
CA PHE A 109 -0.14 14.16 -1.07
C PHE A 109 -0.93 15.14 -1.92
N GLU A 110 -2.11 15.52 -1.45
CA GLU A 110 -2.94 16.52 -2.13
C GLU A 110 -2.36 17.93 -1.94
N ASP A 111 -1.91 18.25 -0.71
CA ASP A 111 -1.21 19.49 -0.38
C ASP A 111 0.19 19.18 0.20
N PRO A 112 1.22 19.08 -0.66
CA PRO A 112 2.58 18.81 -0.21
C PRO A 112 3.15 19.88 0.73
N GLU A 113 2.70 21.14 0.64
CA GLU A 113 3.19 22.22 1.49
C GLU A 113 2.67 22.09 2.92
N ALA A 114 1.39 21.75 3.07
CA ALA A 114 0.81 21.46 4.38
C ALA A 114 1.51 20.28 5.06
N GLU A 115 1.77 19.20 4.30
CA GLU A 115 2.43 17.99 4.81
C GLU A 115 3.89 18.24 5.20
N LEU A 116 4.64 18.97 4.37
CA LEU A 116 6.01 19.38 4.71
C LEU A 116 6.04 20.25 5.97
N ARG A 117 5.09 21.19 6.09
CA ARG A 117 4.96 22.04 7.28
C ARG A 117 4.68 21.21 8.53
N ALA A 118 3.73 20.28 8.46
CA ALA A 118 3.41 19.37 9.56
C ALA A 118 4.64 18.54 9.97
N PHE A 119 5.41 18.03 9.00
CA PHE A 119 6.66 17.32 9.25
C PHE A 119 7.69 18.21 9.97
N TYR A 120 7.95 19.43 9.49
CA TYR A 120 8.90 20.35 10.14
C TYR A 120 8.44 20.78 11.53
N SER A 121 7.15 21.00 11.74
CA SER A 121 6.59 21.31 13.07
C SER A 121 6.82 20.17 14.05
N ALA A 122 6.55 18.92 13.65
CA ALA A 122 6.84 17.76 14.48
C ALA A 122 8.35 17.66 14.77
N TYR A 123 9.20 17.73 13.74
CA TYR A 123 10.65 17.59 13.88
C TYR A 123 11.29 18.67 14.76
N SER A 124 10.88 19.94 14.61
CA SER A 124 11.39 21.05 15.42
C SER A 124 11.00 20.97 16.89
N THR A 125 9.89 20.29 17.20
CA THR A 125 9.46 20.03 18.59
C THR A 125 10.39 19.02 19.28
N PHE A 126 10.95 18.07 18.54
CA PHE A 126 11.87 17.05 19.09
C PHE A 126 13.27 17.58 19.45
N TYR A 127 13.69 18.74 18.92
CA TYR A 127 15.03 19.31 19.16
C TYR A 127 15.02 20.58 20.02
N LYS A 128 13.86 20.93 20.59
CA LYS A 128 13.74 21.98 21.62
C LYS A 128 13.67 21.42 23.04
N GLY A 129 13.97 20.13 23.22
CA GLY A 129 14.07 19.44 24.52
C GLY A 129 15.49 19.03 24.83
#